data_AF-A0A396S7M0-F1
#
_entry.id   AF-A0A396S7M0-F1
#
_cell.length_a   1.000
_cell.length_b   1.000
_cell.length_c   1.000
_cell.angle_alpha   90.00
_cell.angle_beta   90.00
_cell.angle_gamma   90.00
#
_symmetry.space_group_name_H-M   'P 1'
#
loop_
_entity.id
_entity.type
_entity.pdbx_description
1 polymer ?
#
loop_
_entity_poly.entity_id
_entity_poly.type
_entity_poly.pdbx_seq_one_letter_code
_entity_poly.pdbx_strand_id
1 'polypeptide(L)' 'MSSRGRKAYKDDTDTLYLECTSCHSIKPSHSFPKEKTGFLGKRFNCFDCKNTVNEEYRKKQAKAKYS' A
#
# COMPACT_ATOMS: atom_id res chain seq x y z
N MET A 1 20.50 -14.74 -7.53
CA MET A 1 19.43 -14.62 -6.51
C MET A 1 18.41 -13.59 -7.00
N SER A 2 17.14 -13.98 -7.12
CA SER A 2 16.06 -13.05 -7.51
C SER A 2 15.63 -12.24 -6.29
N SER A 3 15.97 -10.95 -6.24
CA SER A 3 15.52 -9.98 -5.23
C SER A 3 14.04 -9.57 -5.44
N ARG A 4 13.17 -10.51 -5.80
CA ARG A 4 11.75 -10.26 -6.03
C ARG A 4 11.02 -10.30 -4.70
N GLY A 5 10.58 -9.14 -4.24
CA GLY A 5 9.78 -9.01 -3.04
C GLY A 5 9.77 -7.59 -2.52
N ARG A 6 8.72 -7.24 -1.80
CA ARG A 6 8.61 -5.97 -1.08
C ARG A 6 9.63 -5.95 0.07
N LYS A 7 10.35 -4.84 0.22
CA LYS A 7 11.32 -4.67 1.31
C LYS A 7 10.66 -4.18 2.61
N ALA A 8 11.20 -4.64 3.73
CA ALA A 8 10.92 -4.15 5.08
C ALA A 8 12.21 -3.63 5.72
N TYR A 9 12.07 -2.63 6.59
CA TYR A 9 13.16 -1.98 7.30
C TYR A 9 12.77 -1.81 8.76
N LYS A 10 13.76 -1.78 9.64
CA LYS A 10 13.59 -1.42 11.04
C LYS A 10 14.59 -0.32 11.39
N ASP A 11 14.18 0.62 12.22
CA ASP A 11 15.11 1.58 12.84
C ASP A 11 15.60 1.07 14.20
N ASP A 12 16.47 1.85 14.84
CA ASP A 12 17.07 1.54 16.14
C ASP A 12 16.05 1.52 17.29
N THR A 13 14.82 1.98 17.05
CA THR A 13 13.70 1.98 18.00
C THR A 13 12.71 0.84 17.74
N ASP A 14 13.08 -0.13 16.90
CA ASP A 14 12.23 -1.26 16.46
C ASP A 14 10.98 -0.83 15.68
N THR A 15 10.94 0.41 15.17
CA THR A 15 9.83 0.84 14.31
C THR A 15 9.93 0.14 12.96
N LEU A 16 8.87 -0.58 12.58
CA LEU A 16 8.78 -1.29 11.30
C LEU A 16 8.33 -0.35 10.18
N TYR A 17 9.14 -0.26 9.12
CA TYR A 17 8.83 0.45 7.87
C TYR A 17 8.73 -0.54 6.72
N LEU A 18 7.89 -0.21 5.75
CA LEU A 18 7.66 -1.03 4.57
C LEU A 18 7.70 -0.16 3.31
N GLU A 19 8.23 -0.72 2.23
CA GLU A 19 8.15 -0.10 0.90
C GLU A 19 6.72 -0.20 0.35
N CYS A 20 6.16 0.87 -0.19
CA CYS A 20 4.92 0.81 -0.97
C CYS A 20 5.25 0.39 -2.40
N THR A 21 4.66 -0.70 -2.91
CA THR A 21 4.98 -1.16 -4.28
C THR A 21 4.23 -0.38 -5.38
N SER A 22 3.38 0.59 -5.00
CA SER A 22 2.69 1.48 -5.96
C SER A 22 3.42 2.81 -6.17
N CYS A 23 4.00 3.39 -5.12
CA CYS A 23 4.69 4.68 -5.20
C CYS A 23 6.17 4.62 -4.78
N HIS A 24 6.68 3.43 -4.45
CA HIS A 24 8.07 3.17 -4.06
C HIS A 24 8.58 3.91 -2.81
N SER A 25 7.72 4.63 -2.09
CA SER A 25 8.09 5.28 -0.83
C SER A 25 8.22 4.28 0.32
N ILE A 26 9.22 4.46 1.18
CA ILE A 26 9.34 3.76 2.46
C ILE A 26 8.49 4.52 3.49
N LYS A 27 7.54 3.83 4.14
CA LYS A 27 6.63 4.42 5.12
C LYS A 27 6.51 3.53 6.36
N PRO A 28 6.15 4.08 7.53
CA PRO A 28 5.85 3.26 8.70
C PRO A 28 4.77 2.22 8.39
N SER A 29 4.88 1.02 8.96
CA SER A 29 3.96 -0.10 8.70
C SER A 29 2.49 0.21 9.03
N HIS A 30 2.22 1.15 9.94
CA HIS A 30 0.88 1.63 10.26
C HIS A 30 0.28 2.50 9.14
N SER A 31 1.06 2.96 8.16
CA SER A 31 0.61 3.66 6.95
C SER A 31 0.09 2.72 5.86
N PHE A 32 0.03 1.42 6.16
CA PHE A 32 -0.46 0.38 5.26
C PHE A 32 -1.73 -0.26 5.84
N PRO A 33 -2.78 -0.47 5.01
CA PRO A 33 -3.98 -1.17 5.43
C PRO A 33 -3.68 -2.60 5.86
N LYS A 34 -4.45 -3.11 6.84
CA LYS A 34 -4.35 -4.51 7.27
C LYS A 34 -4.83 -5.45 6.17
N GLU A 35 -4.11 -6.56 5.98
CA GLU A 35 -4.49 -7.65 5.07
C GLU A 35 -3.91 -8.96 5.63
N LYS A 36 -4.80 -9.88 6.02
CA LYS A 36 -4.45 -11.10 6.76
C LYS A 36 -3.41 -11.97 6.02
N THR A 37 -3.52 -12.03 4.71
CA THR A 37 -2.62 -12.79 3.81
C THR A 37 -1.48 -11.94 3.24
N GLY A 38 -1.39 -10.66 3.63
CA GLY A 38 -0.38 -9.73 3.16
C GLY A 38 0.94 -9.90 3.90
N PHE A 39 2.03 -9.43 3.28
CA PHE A 39 3.36 -9.43 3.90
C PHE A 39 3.33 -8.65 5.21
N LEU A 40 3.70 -9.31 6.32
CA LEU A 40 3.63 -8.79 7.69
C LEU A 40 2.21 -8.30 8.08
N GLY A 41 1.16 -8.92 7.52
CA GLY A 41 -0.23 -8.56 7.78
C GLY A 41 -0.68 -7.24 7.15
N LYS A 42 0.07 -6.73 6.15
CA LYS A 42 -0.16 -5.44 5.50
C LYS A 42 -0.34 -5.57 4.00
N ARG A 43 -1.20 -4.72 3.42
CA ARG A 43 -1.32 -4.58 1.95
C ARG A 43 -0.03 -4.10 1.32
N PHE A 44 0.18 -4.44 0.05
CA PHE A 44 1.33 -4.04 -0.75
C PHE A 44 1.45 -2.52 -0.98
N ASN A 45 0.33 -1.78 -0.91
CA ASN A 45 0.27 -0.34 -1.12
C ASN A 45 -0.15 0.44 0.14
N CYS A 46 0.33 1.69 0.27
CA CYS A 46 -0.03 2.56 1.40
C CYS A 46 -1.47 3.09 1.29
N PHE A 47 -1.97 3.67 2.37
CA PHE A 47 -3.32 4.28 2.40
C PHE A 47 -3.51 5.32 1.30
N ASP A 48 -2.51 6.18 1.06
CA ASP A 48 -2.59 7.23 0.03
C ASP A 48 -2.87 6.64 -1.35
N CYS A 49 -2.05 5.68 -1.79
CA CYS A 49 -2.24 5.00 -3.08
C CYS A 49 -3.58 4.25 -3.14
N LYS A 50 -3.98 3.60 -2.04
CA LYS A 50 -5.28 2.91 -1.98
C LYS A 50 -6.44 3.92 -2.14
N ASN A 51 -6.35 5.08 -1.51
CA ASN A 51 -7.37 6.12 -1.59
C ASN A 51 -7.47 6.67 -3.01
N THR A 52 -6.34 6.97 -3.67
CA THR A 52 -6.31 7.40 -5.07
C THR A 52 -7.03 6.39 -5.99
N VAL A 53 -6.71 5.10 -5.86
CA VAL A 53 -7.37 4.04 -6.65
C VAL A 53 -8.88 3.99 -6.37
N ASN A 54 -9.29 4.13 -5.11
CA ASN A 54 -10.71 4.14 -4.75
C ASN A 54 -11.45 5.36 -5.32
N GLU A 55 -10.82 6.53 -5.32
CA GLU A 55 -11.39 7.75 -5.91
C GLU A 55 -11.58 7.62 -7.42
N GLU A 56 -10.57 7.10 -8.13
CA GLU A 56 -10.66 6.82 -9.56
C GLU A 56 -11.77 5.82 -9.87
N TYR A 57 -11.88 4.76 -9.06
CA TYR A 57 -12.95 3.78 -9.21
C TYR A 57 -14.34 4.40 -9.04
N ARG A 58 -14.53 5.25 -8.01
CA ARG A 58 -15.79 5.98 -7.79
C ARG A 58 -16.12 6.91 -8.95
N LYS A 59 -15.12 7.64 -9.48
CA LYS A 59 -15.30 8.51 -10.66
C LYS A 59 -15.72 7.72 -11.90
N LYS A 60 -15.10 6.56 -12.16
CA LYS A 60 -15.47 5.66 -13.27
C LYS A 60 -16.90 5.13 -13.13
N GLN A 61 -17.28 4.69 -11.93
CA GLN A 61 -18.64 4.23 -11.64
C GLN A 61 -19.68 5.34 -11.81
N ALA A 62 -19.40 6.56 -11.34
CA ALA A 62 -20.27 7.71 -11.55
C ALA A 62 -20.45 8.00 -13.05
N LYS A 63 -19.36 8.05 -13.82
CA LYS A 63 -19.43 8.25 -15.27
C LYS A 63 -20.31 7.18 -15.93
N ALA A 64 -20.08 5.90 -15.64
CA ALA A 64 -20.85 4.79 -16.21
C ALA A 64 -22.35 4.83 -15.86
N LYS A 65 -22.72 5.36 -14.69
CA LYS A 65 -24.12 5.50 -14.26
C LYS A 65 -24.87 6.62 -14.99
N TYR A 66 -24.16 7.65 -15.44
CA TYR A 66 -24.73 8.84 -16.09
C TYR A 66 -24.36 8.95 -17.58
N SER A 67 -23.78 7.89 -18.18
CA SER A 67 -23.55 7.75 -19.62
C SER A 67 -24.67 6.89 -20.20
#